data_AF-A0AAD6L3I5-F1
#
_entry.id   AF-A0AAD6L3I5-F1
#
_cell.length_a   1.000
_cell.length_b   1.000
_cell.length_c   1.000
_cell.angle_alpha   90.00
_cell.angle_beta   90.00
_cell.angle_gamma   90.00
#
_symmetry.space_group_name_H-M   'P 1'
#
loop_
_entity.id
_entity.type
_entity.pdbx_description
1 polymer ?
#
loop_
_entity_poly.entity_id
_entity_poly.type
_entity_poly.pdbx_seq_one_letter_code
_entity_poly.pdbx_strand_id
1 'polypeptide(L)'
;MVSFSLSILTKLPAQDSNPRTSILFGKIDMQLKLVPGNSAGTVTAYYLSSKGSTWDEIDFEEQQFYLWFDPTADFHTYSILWNPQRIIFSVDATPIREFKNMEAVGVPFPKSQPMRIYSSLWNADDWATRGGLVKTDWSQAPFTASYRNFSARDACVWSGGASSCGTDSPAAASSKTNAWLSEELDSKSQEKLEWVKKNYMIYNYCTDAKRFPQGLPPECNASN
;
A
#
# COMPACT_ATOMS: atom_id res chain seq x y z
N MET A 1 5.79 22.46 -6.62
CA MET A 1 6.31 21.09 -6.75
C MET A 1 5.80 20.32 -5.54
N VAL A 2 4.68 19.62 -5.68
CA VAL A 2 4.05 18.87 -4.58
C VAL A 2 4.73 17.50 -4.54
N SER A 3 5.70 17.37 -3.63
CA SER A 3 6.33 16.08 -3.31
C SER A 3 5.30 15.23 -2.58
N PHE A 4 4.65 14.32 -3.31
CA PHE A 4 3.81 13.30 -2.70
C PHE A 4 4.72 12.24 -2.08
N SER A 5 5.01 12.42 -0.79
CA SER A 5 5.32 11.27 0.06
C SER A 5 3.99 10.55 0.28
N LEU A 6 3.80 9.37 -0.32
CA LEU A 6 2.66 8.53 0.06
C LEU A 6 3.03 7.81 1.37
N SER A 7 3.31 8.60 2.41
CA SER A 7 3.46 8.16 3.80
C SER A 7 2.35 8.80 4.61
N ILE A 8 1.69 8.06 5.50
CA ILE A 8 0.40 8.29 6.17
C ILE A 8 0.19 7.44 7.48
N LEU A 9 1.12 7.42 8.43
CA LEU A 9 0.94 6.85 9.80
C LEU A 9 1.06 7.92 10.92
N THR A 10 0.26 8.04 12.01
CA THR A 10 -0.94 7.37 12.58
C THR A 10 -1.73 8.30 13.56
N LYS A 11 -3.00 7.91 13.82
CA LYS A 11 -3.81 8.01 15.08
C LYS A 11 -4.31 9.38 15.61
N LEU A 12 -5.34 9.90 14.94
CA LEU A 12 -6.50 10.59 15.55
C LEU A 12 -7.77 10.08 14.83
N PRO A 13 -9.01 10.25 15.35
CA PRO A 13 -10.16 9.49 14.87
C PRO A 13 -10.54 9.94 13.46
N ALA A 14 -9.93 9.32 12.46
CA ALA A 14 -10.43 9.33 11.11
C ALA A 14 -11.82 8.71 11.13
N GLN A 15 -12.72 9.22 10.30
CA GLN A 15 -14.05 8.66 10.10
C GLN A 15 -13.90 7.25 9.52
N ASP A 16 -13.83 6.28 10.44
CA ASP A 16 -13.43 4.90 10.20
C ASP A 16 -14.52 4.21 9.38
N SER A 17 -14.39 4.19 8.05
CA SER A 17 -15.22 3.32 7.20
C SER A 17 -14.69 1.89 7.33
N ASN A 18 -14.84 1.29 8.50
CA ASN A 18 -14.32 -0.02 8.85
C ASN A 18 -15.08 -1.13 8.10
N PRO A 19 -14.51 -1.80 7.08
CA PRO A 19 -15.07 -3.06 6.63
C PRO A 19 -14.93 -4.05 7.79
N ARG A 20 -16.05 -4.57 8.31
CA ARG A 20 -16.07 -5.53 9.43
C ARG A 20 -15.28 -6.82 9.13
N THR A 21 -14.90 -7.01 7.88
CA THR A 21 -14.27 -8.20 7.31
C THR A 21 -12.75 -8.09 7.37
N SER A 22 -12.11 -9.06 8.01
CA SER A 22 -10.66 -9.26 7.92
C SER A 22 -10.34 -10.19 6.76
N ILE A 23 -9.19 -10.01 6.13
CA ILE A 23 -8.70 -10.83 5.02
C ILE A 23 -7.26 -11.30 5.29
N LEU A 24 -6.89 -12.47 4.77
CA LEU A 24 -5.54 -13.00 4.82
C LEU A 24 -5.11 -13.39 3.41
N PHE A 25 -4.47 -12.46 2.70
CA PHE A 25 -4.27 -12.42 1.24
C PHE A 25 -5.49 -11.91 0.45
N GLY A 26 -5.21 -11.15 -0.60
CA GLY A 26 -6.20 -10.61 -1.52
C GLY A 26 -5.61 -9.66 -2.55
N LYS A 27 -6.38 -9.37 -3.59
CA LYS A 27 -6.22 -8.22 -4.47
C LYS A 27 -7.28 -7.17 -4.09
N ILE A 28 -6.80 -6.03 -3.61
CA ILE A 28 -7.64 -4.95 -3.11
C ILE A 28 -7.44 -3.71 -3.98
N ASP A 29 -8.49 -3.30 -4.67
CA ASP A 29 -8.52 -2.11 -5.51
C ASP A 29 -9.39 -1.01 -4.86
N MET A 30 -8.89 0.22 -4.90
CA MET A 30 -9.65 1.41 -4.52
C MET A 30 -9.39 2.50 -5.56
N GLN A 31 -10.44 3.20 -6.00
CA GLN A 31 -10.25 4.42 -6.76
C GLN A 31 -10.19 5.63 -5.84
N LEU A 32 -9.07 6.35 -5.87
CA LEU A 32 -8.84 7.55 -5.09
C LEU A 32 -8.71 8.75 -6.02
N LYS A 33 -9.27 9.88 -5.59
CA LYS A 33 -8.95 11.22 -6.11
C LYS A 33 -8.49 12.07 -4.93
N LEU A 34 -7.26 12.57 -5.01
CA LEU A 34 -6.59 13.25 -3.90
C LEU A 34 -7.08 14.70 -3.72
N VAL A 35 -6.70 15.30 -2.59
CA VAL A 35 -7.07 16.66 -2.20
C VAL A 35 -6.56 17.67 -3.24
N PRO A 36 -7.43 18.44 -3.91
CA PRO A 36 -7.01 19.46 -4.86
C PRO A 36 -6.47 20.72 -4.16
N GLY A 37 -5.75 21.56 -4.90
CA GLY A 37 -5.27 22.84 -4.41
C GLY A 37 -4.08 22.71 -3.43
N ASN A 38 -4.07 23.54 -2.38
CA ASN A 38 -3.02 23.48 -1.37
C ASN A 38 -3.30 22.37 -0.34
N SER A 39 -2.68 21.22 -0.52
CA SER A 39 -2.80 20.05 0.36
C SER A 39 -1.59 19.87 1.28
N ALA A 40 -0.72 20.88 1.43
CA ALA A 40 0.48 20.76 2.26
C ALA A 40 0.14 20.36 3.70
N GLY A 41 0.96 19.50 4.29
CA GLY A 41 0.77 18.97 5.64
C GLY A 41 -0.39 17.97 5.78
N THR A 42 -1.18 17.74 4.74
CA THR A 42 -2.26 16.73 4.72
C THR A 42 -1.82 15.44 4.05
N VAL A 43 -2.45 14.35 4.45
CA VAL A 43 -1.94 13.02 4.19
C VAL A 43 -3.15 12.06 4.07
N THR A 44 -3.38 11.53 2.85
CA THR A 44 -4.42 10.54 2.48
C THR A 44 -3.94 9.08 2.46
N ALA A 45 -4.43 8.24 3.39
CA ALA A 45 -4.04 6.84 3.59
C ALA A 45 -4.90 5.85 2.85
N TYR A 46 -4.27 4.75 2.48
CA TYR A 46 -4.92 3.49 2.11
C TYR A 46 -3.97 2.34 2.47
N TYR A 47 -4.35 1.54 3.47
CA TYR A 47 -3.45 0.55 4.08
C TYR A 47 -4.21 -0.65 4.63
N LEU A 48 -3.49 -1.73 4.90
CA LEU A 48 -3.99 -2.89 5.64
C LEU A 48 -3.28 -2.98 6.98
N SER A 49 -4.01 -3.31 8.04
CA SER A 49 -3.42 -3.48 9.37
C SER A 49 -4.10 -4.62 10.15
N SER A 50 -3.29 -5.43 10.84
CA SER A 50 -3.79 -6.46 11.76
C SER A 50 -4.08 -5.85 13.14
N LYS A 51 -4.68 -6.64 14.03
CA LYS A 51 -4.89 -6.23 15.43
C LYS A 51 -3.82 -6.84 16.32
N GLY A 52 -3.41 -6.13 17.36
CA GLY A 52 -2.55 -6.66 18.41
C GLY A 52 -1.42 -5.71 18.78
N SER A 53 -0.56 -6.14 19.70
CA SER A 53 0.64 -5.40 20.11
C SER A 53 1.81 -5.54 19.15
N THR A 54 1.78 -6.57 18.28
CA THR A 54 2.77 -6.84 17.23
C THR A 54 2.02 -6.98 15.91
N TRP A 55 1.44 -5.88 15.44
CA TRP A 55 0.59 -5.89 14.25
C TRP A 55 1.42 -5.95 12.96
N ASP A 56 0.83 -6.58 11.96
CA ASP A 56 1.30 -6.51 10.58
C ASP A 56 0.64 -5.31 9.89
N GLU A 57 1.38 -4.65 9.00
CA GLU A 57 0.91 -3.48 8.26
C GLU A 57 1.42 -3.52 6.81
N ILE A 58 0.54 -3.15 5.88
CA ILE A 58 0.87 -2.98 4.46
C ILE A 58 0.39 -1.60 4.04
N ASP A 59 1.34 -0.73 3.70
CA ASP A 59 1.11 0.64 3.27
C ASP A 59 2.07 1.01 2.13
N PHE A 60 1.97 2.25 1.66
CA PHE A 60 2.72 2.74 0.51
C PHE A 60 3.95 3.59 0.91
N GLU A 61 4.40 3.55 2.17
CA GLU A 61 5.17 4.65 2.78
C GLU A 61 6.68 4.59 2.63
N GLU A 62 7.23 3.41 2.39
CA GLU A 62 8.66 3.15 2.48
C GLU A 62 9.42 3.56 1.22
N GLN A 63 8.70 3.75 0.11
CA GLN A 63 9.21 4.29 -1.15
C GLN A 63 8.27 5.39 -1.64
N GLN A 64 8.81 6.55 -1.99
CA GLN A 64 8.01 7.69 -2.41
C GLN A 64 8.21 7.95 -3.90
N PHE A 65 7.15 8.38 -4.57
CA PHE A 65 7.13 8.61 -6.02
C PHE A 65 6.36 9.89 -6.36
N TYR A 66 6.79 10.60 -7.39
CA TYR A 66 5.88 11.46 -8.14
C TYR A 66 4.96 10.60 -9.02
N LEU A 67 3.72 11.02 -9.23
CA LEU A 67 2.83 10.36 -10.18
C LEU A 67 3.02 10.96 -11.58
N TRP A 68 2.84 10.14 -12.61
CA TRP A 68 2.92 10.56 -14.02
C TRP A 68 1.64 11.25 -14.52
N PHE A 69 0.77 11.63 -13.60
CA PHE A 69 -0.50 12.33 -13.82
C PHE A 69 -0.82 13.21 -12.60
N ASP A 70 -1.83 14.08 -12.73
CA ASP A 70 -2.36 14.85 -11.61
C ASP A 70 -3.41 14.02 -10.83
N PRO A 71 -3.09 13.53 -9.62
CA PRO A 71 -4.00 12.66 -8.86
C PRO A 71 -5.20 13.40 -8.26
N THR A 72 -5.27 14.72 -8.42
CA THR A 72 -6.38 15.56 -7.95
C THR A 72 -7.43 15.80 -9.03
N ALA A 73 -7.06 15.60 -10.31
CA ALA A 73 -7.89 15.89 -11.46
C ALA A 73 -8.95 14.80 -11.72
N ASP A 74 -8.58 13.52 -11.57
CA ASP A 74 -9.48 12.39 -11.77
C ASP A 74 -9.19 11.25 -10.78
N PHE A 75 -10.06 10.25 -10.76
CA PHE A 75 -9.89 9.04 -9.98
C PHE A 75 -8.92 8.09 -10.65
N HIS A 76 -7.93 7.63 -9.88
CA HIS A 76 -6.97 6.61 -10.28
C HIS A 76 -7.12 5.38 -9.38
N THR A 77 -6.82 4.20 -9.93
CA THR A 77 -6.97 2.93 -9.22
C THR A 77 -5.67 2.61 -8.50
N TYR A 78 -5.72 2.51 -7.18
CA TYR A 78 -4.63 2.08 -6.33
C TYR A 78 -4.90 0.65 -5.87
N SER A 79 -3.97 -0.25 -6.18
CA SER A 79 -4.13 -1.68 -5.99
C SER A 79 -3.05 -2.24 -5.08
N ILE A 80 -3.45 -3.11 -4.16
CA ILE A 80 -2.56 -3.95 -3.36
C ILE A 80 -2.89 -5.40 -3.71
N LEU A 81 -1.94 -6.09 -4.35
CA LEU A 81 -1.98 -7.54 -4.49
C LEU A 81 -1.10 -8.14 -3.39
N TRP A 82 -1.70 -8.85 -2.46
CA TRP A 82 -1.03 -9.49 -1.33
C TRP A 82 -1.31 -10.99 -1.38
N ASN A 83 -0.28 -11.79 -1.60
CA ASN A 83 -0.35 -13.24 -1.63
C ASN A 83 0.79 -13.87 -0.80
N PRO A 84 0.84 -15.20 -0.61
CA PRO A 84 1.86 -15.83 0.23
C PRO A 84 3.32 -15.58 -0.20
N GLN A 85 3.53 -15.21 -1.46
CA GLN A 85 4.85 -15.06 -2.06
C GLN A 85 5.30 -13.61 -2.15
N ARG A 86 4.37 -12.64 -2.23
CA ARG A 86 4.72 -11.23 -2.46
C ARG A 86 3.57 -10.26 -2.16
N ILE A 87 3.94 -8.99 -2.05
CA ILE A 87 3.05 -7.84 -2.07
C ILE A 87 3.43 -6.97 -3.27
N ILE A 88 2.46 -6.64 -4.11
CA ILE A 88 2.64 -5.76 -5.27
C ILE A 88 1.72 -4.56 -5.10
N PHE A 89 2.30 -3.37 -5.19
CA PHE A 89 1.59 -2.10 -5.20
C PHE A 89 1.50 -1.60 -6.62
N SER A 90 0.31 -1.20 -7.06
CA SER A 90 0.11 -0.68 -8.41
C SER A 90 -0.78 0.56 -8.43
N VAL A 91 -0.56 1.40 -9.44
CA VAL A 91 -1.37 2.56 -9.78
C VAL A 91 -1.80 2.45 -11.23
N ASP A 92 -3.11 2.35 -11.50
CA ASP A 92 -3.69 2.06 -12.81
C ASP A 92 -3.01 0.87 -13.51
N ALA A 93 -2.92 -0.26 -12.79
CA ALA A 93 -2.24 -1.49 -13.23
C ALA A 93 -0.74 -1.32 -13.54
N THR A 94 -0.13 -0.20 -13.16
CA THR A 94 1.32 0.01 -13.25
C THR A 94 1.96 -0.34 -11.91
N PRO A 95 2.81 -1.38 -11.83
CA PRO A 95 3.49 -1.71 -10.60
C PRO A 95 4.47 -0.59 -10.22
N ILE A 96 4.45 -0.20 -8.95
CA ILE A 96 5.33 0.82 -8.38
C ILE A 96 6.27 0.25 -7.30
N ARG A 97 5.89 -0.88 -6.69
CA ARG A 97 6.70 -1.60 -5.70
C ARG A 97 6.32 -3.07 -5.68
N GLU A 98 7.32 -3.93 -5.49
CA GLU A 98 7.16 -5.35 -5.17
C GLU A 98 7.96 -5.65 -3.89
N PHE A 99 7.33 -6.35 -2.95
CA PHE A 99 7.96 -6.85 -1.73
C PHE A 99 7.80 -8.37 -1.69
N LYS A 100 8.90 -9.10 -1.92
CA LYS A 100 8.89 -10.56 -1.98
C LYS A 100 8.95 -11.15 -0.57
N ASN A 101 8.30 -12.28 -0.36
CA ASN A 101 8.46 -13.06 0.86
C ASN A 101 9.90 -13.60 0.92
N MET A 102 10.66 -13.11 1.90
CA MET A 102 12.07 -13.41 2.12
C MET A 102 12.32 -13.93 3.54
N GLU A 103 11.33 -14.61 4.14
CA GLU A 103 11.48 -15.23 5.45
C GLU A 103 12.65 -16.21 5.52
N ALA A 104 13.00 -16.86 4.40
CA ALA A 104 14.16 -17.75 4.30
C ALA A 104 15.50 -17.07 4.62
N VAL A 105 15.58 -15.74 4.49
CA VAL A 105 16.74 -14.92 4.85
C VAL A 105 16.45 -14.00 6.05
N GLY A 106 15.40 -14.29 6.82
CA GLY A 106 15.08 -13.62 8.08
C GLY A 106 14.26 -12.33 7.95
N VAL A 107 13.75 -12.00 6.76
CA VAL A 107 12.86 -10.84 6.57
C VAL A 107 11.41 -11.25 6.90
N PRO A 108 10.75 -10.64 7.90
CA PRO A 108 9.35 -10.94 8.20
C PRO A 108 8.42 -10.66 7.02
N PHE A 109 7.37 -11.47 6.88
CA PHE A 109 6.36 -11.28 5.85
C PHE A 109 4.95 -11.48 6.45
N PRO A 110 3.98 -10.61 6.15
CA PRO A 110 2.63 -10.72 6.72
C PRO A 110 1.88 -11.87 6.05
N LYS A 111 1.96 -13.07 6.63
CA LYS A 111 1.26 -14.29 6.14
C LYS A 111 0.36 -14.97 7.17
N SER A 112 0.40 -14.50 8.42
CA SER A 112 -0.21 -15.21 9.56
C SER A 112 -1.31 -14.40 10.24
N GLN A 113 -1.33 -13.08 10.07
CA GLN A 113 -2.29 -12.21 10.74
C GLN A 113 -3.32 -11.67 9.74
N PRO A 114 -4.61 -11.98 9.89
CA PRO A 114 -5.65 -11.37 9.07
C PRO A 114 -5.71 -9.86 9.30
N MET A 115 -5.71 -9.10 8.21
CA MET A 115 -5.70 -7.64 8.23
C MET A 115 -7.05 -7.07 7.79
N ARG A 116 -7.32 -5.85 8.22
CA ARG A 116 -8.45 -5.04 7.72
C ARG A 116 -7.91 -3.92 6.87
N ILE A 117 -8.74 -3.48 5.94
CA ILE A 117 -8.45 -2.38 5.04
C ILE A 117 -8.92 -1.10 5.71
N TYR A 118 -8.08 -0.08 5.70
CA TYR A 118 -8.34 1.23 6.28
C TYR A 118 -8.04 2.32 5.25
N SER A 119 -8.71 3.45 5.43
CA SER A 119 -8.39 4.68 4.74
C SER A 119 -8.63 5.86 5.66
N SER A 120 -7.79 6.88 5.57
CA SER A 120 -7.91 8.07 6.40
C SER A 120 -7.37 9.30 5.69
N LEU A 121 -7.77 10.48 6.15
CA LEU A 121 -7.18 11.77 5.78
C LEU A 121 -6.86 12.49 7.08
N TRP A 122 -5.60 12.86 7.29
CA TRP A 122 -5.18 13.50 8.54
C TRP A 122 -4.03 14.49 8.34
N ASN A 123 -3.75 15.26 9.39
CA ASN A 123 -2.71 16.28 9.43
C ASN A 123 -1.38 15.72 9.95
N ALA A 124 -0.34 15.82 9.14
CA ALA A 124 0.98 15.24 9.37
C ALA A 124 2.07 16.31 9.26
N ASP A 125 1.82 17.48 9.85
CA ASP A 125 2.63 18.70 9.73
C ASP A 125 4.12 18.51 10.03
N ASP A 126 4.45 17.56 10.90
CA ASP A 126 5.82 17.33 11.35
C ASP A 126 6.72 16.69 10.29
N TRP A 127 6.16 16.10 9.23
CA TRP A 127 6.97 15.41 8.23
C TRP A 127 6.41 15.41 6.79
N ALA A 128 5.09 15.53 6.59
CA ALA A 128 4.44 15.26 5.31
C ALA A 128 4.95 16.06 4.12
N THR A 129 5.13 17.37 4.27
CA THR A 129 5.53 18.25 3.17
C THR A 129 6.90 18.83 3.41
N ARG A 130 7.84 18.50 2.51
CA ARG A 130 9.27 18.89 2.60
C ARG A 130 9.89 18.52 3.94
N GLY A 131 9.61 17.32 4.45
CA GLY A 131 10.12 16.86 5.75
C GLY A 131 9.62 17.70 6.93
N GLY A 132 8.40 18.25 6.83
CA GLY A 132 7.76 19.04 7.87
C GLY A 132 8.03 20.56 7.83
N LEU A 133 8.75 21.05 6.83
CA LEU A 133 9.04 22.47 6.67
C LEU A 133 7.83 23.31 6.20
N VAL A 134 6.84 22.67 5.56
CA VAL A 134 5.61 23.32 5.11
C VAL A 134 4.44 22.73 5.87
N LYS A 135 3.75 23.59 6.61
CA LYS A 135 2.63 23.25 7.50
C LYS A 135 1.29 23.40 6.77
N THR A 136 0.24 22.82 7.34
CA THR A 136 -1.12 22.89 6.82
C THR A 136 -1.67 24.31 6.92
N ASP A 137 -2.13 24.84 5.79
CA ASP A 137 -2.87 26.09 5.76
C ASP A 137 -4.36 25.83 5.98
N TRP A 138 -4.78 25.89 7.25
CA TRP A 138 -6.17 25.64 7.64
C TRP A 138 -7.19 26.62 7.05
N SER A 139 -6.77 27.76 6.46
CA SER A 139 -7.67 28.64 5.72
C SER A 139 -8.21 28.00 4.42
N GLN A 140 -7.54 26.96 3.93
CA GLN A 140 -7.90 26.20 2.73
C GLN A 140 -8.85 25.02 3.03
N ALA A 141 -9.23 24.82 4.30
CA ALA A 141 -10.18 23.79 4.68
C ALA A 141 -11.59 24.06 4.09
N PRO A 142 -12.38 23.02 3.78
CA PRO A 142 -12.14 21.62 4.06
C PRO A 142 -11.24 20.92 3.02
N PHE A 143 -10.32 20.08 3.51
CA PHE A 143 -9.54 19.16 2.68
C PHE A 143 -10.37 17.90 2.41
N THR A 144 -10.57 17.57 1.13
CA THR A 144 -11.44 16.45 0.74
C THR A 144 -10.72 15.50 -0.20
N ALA A 145 -10.49 14.27 0.25
CA ALA A 145 -10.14 13.14 -0.61
C ALA A 145 -11.41 12.37 -0.97
N SER A 146 -11.51 11.88 -2.20
CA SER A 146 -12.68 11.12 -2.67
C SER A 146 -12.31 9.68 -2.96
N TYR A 147 -13.22 8.76 -2.59
CA TYR A 147 -13.04 7.33 -2.74
C TYR A 147 -14.23 6.73 -3.47
N ARG A 148 -14.00 5.77 -4.37
CA ARG A 148 -15.07 5.00 -5.01
C ARG A 148 -14.58 3.63 -5.47
N ASN A 149 -15.52 2.81 -5.94
CA ASN A 149 -15.22 1.54 -6.62
C ASN A 149 -14.30 0.60 -5.83
N PHE A 150 -14.49 0.55 -4.51
CA PHE A 150 -13.81 -0.44 -3.67
C PHE A 150 -14.10 -1.86 -4.16
N SER A 151 -13.05 -2.65 -4.36
CA SER A 151 -13.14 -4.04 -4.76
C SER A 151 -12.14 -4.89 -3.98
N ALA A 152 -12.66 -5.88 -3.26
CA ALA A 152 -11.90 -6.97 -2.65
C ALA A 152 -12.57 -8.31 -2.99
N ARG A 153 -12.96 -8.46 -4.27
CA ARG A 153 -13.65 -9.67 -4.77
C ARG A 153 -12.73 -10.88 -4.73
N ASP A 154 -11.47 -10.65 -4.99
CA ASP A 154 -10.40 -11.62 -5.01
C ASP A 154 -9.65 -11.58 -3.67
N ALA A 155 -10.28 -12.06 -2.60
CA ALA A 155 -9.69 -12.03 -1.27
C ALA A 155 -10.07 -13.26 -0.42
N CYS A 156 -9.14 -13.66 0.44
CA CYS A 156 -9.36 -14.71 1.40
C CYS A 156 -9.95 -14.13 2.69
N VAL A 157 -11.28 -14.10 2.75
CA VAL A 157 -12.03 -13.61 3.91
C VAL A 157 -11.76 -14.49 5.11
N TRP A 158 -11.36 -13.88 6.22
CA TRP A 158 -11.15 -14.53 7.49
C TRP A 158 -12.34 -14.32 8.41
N SER A 159 -13.05 -15.40 8.73
CA SER A 159 -14.25 -15.36 9.58
C SER A 159 -14.36 -16.65 10.40
N GLY A 160 -14.82 -16.54 11.65
CA GLY A 160 -15.02 -17.72 12.51
C GLY A 160 -13.75 -18.56 12.77
N GLY A 161 -12.55 -17.97 12.62
CA GLY A 161 -11.27 -18.69 12.77
C GLY A 161 -10.79 -19.45 11.53
N ALA A 162 -11.48 -19.31 10.39
CA ALA A 162 -11.13 -19.97 9.13
C ALA A 162 -11.02 -18.98 7.96
N SER A 163 -10.22 -19.36 6.96
CA SER A 163 -10.09 -18.64 5.69
C SER A 163 -11.07 -19.17 4.65
N SER A 164 -11.66 -18.26 3.85
CA SER A 164 -12.47 -18.63 2.69
C SER A 164 -11.66 -19.28 1.56
N CYS A 165 -10.33 -19.22 1.61
CA CYS A 165 -9.43 -19.84 0.63
C CYS A 165 -8.94 -21.25 1.04
N GLY A 166 -9.60 -21.92 1.99
CA GLY A 166 -9.19 -23.24 2.48
C GLY A 166 -9.14 -24.35 1.41
N THR A 167 -8.24 -25.31 1.61
CA THR A 167 -8.00 -26.49 0.75
C THR A 167 -9.16 -27.48 0.70
N ASP A 168 -10.14 -27.38 1.60
CA ASP A 168 -11.28 -28.32 1.73
C ASP A 168 -12.51 -27.93 0.90
N SER A 169 -12.43 -26.86 0.12
CA SER A 169 -13.47 -26.56 -0.86
C SER A 169 -13.19 -27.33 -2.16
N PRO A 170 -14.13 -28.14 -2.70
CA PRO A 170 -13.95 -28.84 -3.98
C PRO A 170 -13.68 -27.89 -5.17
N ALA A 171 -13.82 -26.58 -4.97
CA ALA A 171 -13.46 -25.52 -5.90
C ALA A 171 -11.95 -25.18 -5.93
N ALA A 172 -11.16 -25.57 -4.92
CA ALA A 172 -9.76 -25.18 -4.79
C ALA A 172 -8.82 -25.93 -5.77
N ALA A 173 -9.22 -27.10 -6.26
CA ALA A 173 -8.39 -27.95 -7.11
C ALA A 173 -8.62 -27.78 -8.63
N SER A 174 -9.58 -26.95 -9.06
CA SER A 174 -9.84 -26.74 -10.50
C SER A 174 -10.30 -25.35 -10.92
N SER A 175 -10.39 -24.39 -10.01
CA SER A 175 -11.01 -23.11 -10.35
C SER A 175 -10.00 -22.04 -10.72
N LYS A 176 -10.17 -21.46 -11.92
CA LYS A 176 -9.56 -20.18 -12.37
C LYS A 176 -9.78 -18.99 -11.39
N THR A 177 -10.49 -19.20 -10.27
CA THR A 177 -10.94 -18.15 -9.34
C THR A 177 -9.87 -17.62 -8.40
N ASN A 178 -8.73 -18.30 -8.20
CA ASN A 178 -7.68 -17.84 -7.28
C ASN A 178 -6.32 -17.62 -7.95
N ALA A 179 -6.28 -17.33 -9.27
CA ALA A 179 -5.02 -17.12 -9.99
C ALA A 179 -4.14 -16.02 -9.35
N TRP A 180 -4.76 -15.03 -8.71
CA TRP A 180 -4.11 -13.94 -7.97
C TRP A 180 -3.27 -14.43 -6.77
N LEU A 181 -3.59 -15.60 -6.20
CA LEU A 181 -2.90 -16.15 -5.01
C LEU A 181 -1.47 -16.61 -5.31
N SER A 182 -1.15 -16.82 -6.58
CA SER A 182 0.21 -17.11 -7.08
C SER A 182 0.60 -16.15 -8.20
N GLU A 183 -0.03 -14.97 -8.27
CA GLU A 183 0.29 -13.98 -9.29
C GLU A 183 1.65 -13.34 -9.01
N GLU A 184 2.40 -13.15 -10.10
CA GLU A 184 3.75 -12.61 -10.12
C GLU A 184 3.85 -11.54 -11.21
N LEU A 185 4.79 -10.60 -11.07
CA LEU A 185 5.08 -9.66 -12.15
C LEU A 185 5.71 -10.41 -13.33
N ASP A 186 5.07 -10.31 -14.50
CA ASP A 186 5.67 -10.76 -15.76
C ASP A 186 6.83 -9.84 -16.18
N SER A 187 7.62 -10.27 -17.17
CA SER A 187 8.81 -9.51 -17.60
C SER A 187 8.49 -8.07 -18.03
N LYS A 188 7.33 -7.85 -18.66
CA LYS A 188 6.90 -6.50 -19.08
C LYS A 188 6.56 -5.63 -17.88
N SER A 189 5.90 -6.20 -16.88
CA SER A 189 5.53 -5.52 -15.65
C SER A 189 6.76 -5.22 -14.79
N GLN A 190 7.76 -6.10 -14.79
CA GLN A 190 9.07 -5.85 -14.17
C GLN A 190 9.80 -4.69 -14.87
N GLU A 191 9.88 -4.69 -16.20
CA GLU A 191 10.45 -3.56 -16.95
C GLU A 191 9.73 -2.23 -16.65
N LYS A 192 8.40 -2.27 -16.53
CA LYS A 192 7.59 -1.10 -16.18
C LYS A 192 7.87 -0.63 -14.75
N LEU A 193 7.99 -1.55 -13.78
CA LEU A 193 8.36 -1.25 -12.41
C LEU A 193 9.72 -0.53 -12.36
N GLU A 194 10.72 -1.06 -13.07
CA GLU A 194 12.05 -0.45 -13.13
C GLU A 194 12.03 0.92 -13.82
N TRP A 195 11.22 1.09 -14.87
CA TRP A 195 11.01 2.39 -15.49
C TRP A 195 10.36 3.40 -14.52
N VAL A 196 9.36 2.99 -13.74
CA VAL A 196 8.73 3.85 -12.73
C VAL A 196 9.76 4.25 -11.66
N LYS A 197 10.47 3.27 -11.10
CA LYS A 197 11.53 3.53 -10.10
C LYS A 197 12.57 4.52 -10.63
N LYS A 198 13.02 4.34 -11.87
CA LYS A 198 14.04 5.20 -12.48
C LYS A 198 13.58 6.64 -12.71
N ASN A 199 12.32 6.84 -13.12
CA ASN A 199 11.86 8.16 -13.59
C ASN A 199 11.08 8.94 -12.53
N TYR A 200 10.48 8.26 -11.54
CA TYR A 200 9.50 8.86 -10.65
C TYR A 200 9.81 8.70 -9.16
N MET A 201 10.67 7.76 -8.77
CA MET A 201 11.01 7.54 -7.36
C MET A 201 11.84 8.70 -6.81
N ILE A 202 11.42 9.23 -5.66
CA ILE A 202 12.08 10.36 -4.98
C ILE A 202 12.77 9.91 -3.69
N TYR A 203 12.31 8.83 -3.08
CA TYR A 203 12.87 8.26 -1.87
C TYR A 203 12.80 6.74 -1.94
N ASN A 204 13.88 6.10 -1.51
CA ASN A 204 13.97 4.66 -1.38
C ASN A 204 14.74 4.31 -0.11
N TYR A 205 14.05 3.71 0.86
CA TYR A 205 14.66 3.30 2.13
C TYR A 205 15.84 2.33 1.93
N CYS A 206 15.82 1.51 0.88
CA CYS A 206 16.92 0.61 0.51
C CYS A 206 18.21 1.32 0.09
N THR A 207 18.20 2.64 -0.04
CA THR A 207 19.39 3.45 -0.33
C THR A 207 19.67 4.47 0.77
N ASP A 208 18.87 4.47 1.84
CA ASP A 208 18.94 5.44 2.92
C ASP A 208 19.89 4.96 4.03
N ALA A 209 21.19 5.09 3.77
CA ALA A 209 22.24 4.76 4.73
C ALA A 209 22.20 5.64 6.01
N LYS A 210 21.53 6.80 5.96
CA LYS A 210 21.37 7.66 7.14
C LYS A 210 20.34 7.07 8.10
N ARG A 211 19.23 6.55 7.58
CA ARG A 211 18.21 5.85 8.37
C ARG A 211 18.71 4.49 8.87
N PHE A 212 19.56 3.81 8.09
CA PHE A 212 20.09 2.50 8.42
C PHE A 212 21.62 2.50 8.57
N PRO A 213 22.18 3.16 9.61
CA PRO A 213 23.63 3.27 9.79
C PRO A 213 24.31 1.93 10.12
N GLN A 214 23.54 0.92 10.54
CA GLN A 214 24.04 -0.42 10.89
C GLN A 214 23.96 -1.42 9.73
N GLY A 215 23.61 -0.96 8.53
CA GLY A 215 23.42 -1.80 7.36
C GLY A 215 21.98 -1.76 6.87
N LEU A 216 21.82 -1.82 5.55
CA LEU A 216 20.52 -1.79 4.89
C LEU A 216 19.72 -3.07 5.19
N PRO A 217 18.38 -2.98 5.20
CA PRO A 217 17.54 -4.15 5.41
C PRO A 217 17.84 -5.29 4.42
N PRO A 218 17.83 -6.58 4.85
CA PRO A 218 18.26 -7.69 4.01
C PRO A 218 17.48 -7.84 2.70
N GLU A 219 16.20 -7.46 2.68
CA GLU A 219 15.36 -7.48 1.49
C GLU A 219 15.87 -6.55 0.38
N CYS A 220 16.65 -5.54 0.72
CA CYS A 220 17.19 -4.58 -0.24
C CYS A 220 18.35 -5.14 -1.08
N ASN A 221 18.95 -6.25 -0.63
CA ASN A 221 20.07 -6.90 -1.31
C ASN A 221 19.62 -8.06 -2.21
N ALA A 222 18.35 -8.47 -2.14
CA ALA A 222 17.81 -9.43 -3.08
C ALA A 222 17.82 -8.79 -4.46
N SER A 223 18.61 -9.36 -5.37
CA SER A 223 18.69 -8.90 -6.76
C SER A 223 17.26 -8.83 -7.33
N ASN A 224 16.85 -7.62 -7.75
CA ASN A 224 15.63 -7.45 -8.56
C ASN A 224 15.76 -8.26 -9.84
#